data_AF-A0AAW6XZW9-F1
#
_entry.id   AF-A0AAW6XZW9-F1
#
_cell.length_a   1.000
_cell.length_b   1.000
_cell.length_c   1.000
_cell.angle_alpha   90.00
_cell.angle_beta   90.00
_cell.angle_gamma   90.00
#
_symmetry.space_group_name_H-M   'P 1'
#
loop_
_entity.id
_entity.type
_entity.pdbx_description
1 polymer ?
#
loop_
_entity_poly.entity_id
_entity_poly.type
_entity_poly.pdbx_seq_one_letter_code
_entity_poly.pdbx_strand_id
1 'polypeptide(L)' 'GALNLPALRQQVQRQLAAGNGIFCGGTNGEFFVLNEEEKIAVARTCVEEAAGRAPVVAHIGEVSTRETRRLGQQIARL' A
#
# COMPACT_ATOMS: atom_id res chain seq x y z
N GLY A 1 7.71 7.25 13.98
CA GLY A 1 8.88 6.59 13.34
C GLY A 1 8.90 6.97 11.87
N ALA A 2 9.90 6.53 11.10
CA ALA A 2 9.94 6.72 9.65
C ALA A 2 9.57 5.42 8.92
N LEU A 3 9.01 5.53 7.72
CA LEU A 3 8.75 4.37 6.87
C LEU A 3 10.04 3.61 6.54
N ASN A 4 10.02 2.29 6.71
CA ASN A 4 11.09 1.39 6.29
C ASN A 4 10.65 0.60 5.05
N LEU A 5 10.81 1.21 3.87
CA LEU A 5 10.43 0.59 2.60
C LEU A 5 11.23 -0.68 2.26
N PRO A 6 12.55 -0.80 2.57
CA PRO A 6 13.26 -2.07 2.42
C PRO A 6 12.62 -3.22 3.21
N ALA A 7 12.24 -2.99 4.47
CA ALA A 7 11.55 -4.00 5.27
C ALA A 7 10.16 -4.34 4.72
N LEU A 8 9.43 -3.35 4.20
CA LEU A 8 8.15 -3.57 3.52
C LEU A 8 8.31 -4.49 2.29
N ARG A 9 9.35 -4.29 1.48
CA ARG A 9 9.64 -5.17 0.33
C ARG A 9 9.87 -6.62 0.77
N GLN A 10 10.67 -6.83 1.81
CA GLN A 10 10.89 -8.16 2.37
C GLN A 10 9.57 -8.80 2.86
N GLN A 11 8.70 -8.01 3.49
CA GLN A 11 7.40 -8.50 3.91
C GLN A 11 6.50 -8.87 2.72
N VAL A 12 6.49 -8.07 1.65
CA VAL A 12 5.77 -8.40 0.40
C VAL A 12 6.31 -9.70 -0.20
N GLN A 13 7.62 -9.84 -0.34
CA GLN A 13 8.26 -11.06 -0.84
C GLN A 13 7.86 -12.30 -0.03
N ARG A 14 7.82 -12.17 1.30
CA ARG A 14 7.37 -13.25 2.19
C ARG A 14 5.91 -13.64 1.93
N GLN A 15 5.01 -12.69 1.70
CA GLN A 15 3.61 -12.99 1.38
C GLN A 15 3.47 -13.65 0.01
N LEU A 16 4.19 -13.16 -1.00
CA LEU A 16 4.20 -13.76 -2.34
C LEU A 16 4.74 -15.20 -2.31
N ALA A 17 5.79 -15.47 -1.54
CA ALA A 17 6.33 -16.81 -1.37
C ALA A 17 5.34 -17.79 -0.72
N ALA A 18 4.41 -17.27 0.09
CA ALA A 18 3.31 -18.05 0.67
C ALA A 18 2.10 -18.20 -0.26
N GLY A 19 2.12 -17.63 -1.47
CA GLY A 19 1.02 -17.69 -2.44
C GLY A 19 -0.10 -16.67 -2.19
N ASN A 20 0.13 -15.66 -1.36
CA ASN A 20 -0.88 -14.66 -1.00
C ASN A 20 -0.89 -13.46 -1.97
N GLY A 21 -2.07 -12.85 -2.12
CA GLY A 21 -2.20 -11.49 -2.63
C GLY A 21 -1.79 -10.45 -1.59
N ILE A 22 -1.62 -9.20 -2.02
CA ILE A 22 -1.19 -8.11 -1.14
C ILE A 22 -2.35 -7.15 -0.89
N PHE A 23 -2.71 -6.96 0.36
CA PHE A 23 -3.53 -5.84 0.81
C PHE A 23 -2.68 -4.88 1.63
N CYS A 24 -2.43 -3.67 1.14
CA CYS A 24 -1.55 -2.70 1.78
C CYS A 24 -2.30 -1.47 2.31
N GLY A 25 -1.76 -0.87 3.37
CA GLY A 25 -2.34 0.31 4.01
C GLY A 25 -3.70 0.08 4.66
N GLY A 26 -4.03 -1.14 5.12
CA GLY A 26 -5.23 -1.37 5.94
C GLY A 26 -5.02 -0.98 7.41
N THR A 27 -5.97 -1.36 8.29
CA THR A 27 -5.85 -1.16 9.76
C THR A 27 -4.54 -1.73 10.33
N ASN A 28 -4.15 -2.94 9.91
CA ASN A 28 -2.91 -3.58 10.35
C ASN A 28 -1.65 -2.94 9.75
N GLY A 29 -1.80 -2.16 8.67
CA GLY A 29 -0.73 -1.34 8.11
C GLY A 29 -0.73 0.08 8.66
N GLU A 30 -1.53 0.35 9.70
CA GLU A 30 -1.61 1.61 10.43
C GLU A 30 -1.89 2.83 9.54
N PHE A 31 -2.76 2.67 8.54
CA PHE A 31 -3.04 3.70 7.53
C PHE A 31 -3.40 5.07 8.10
N PHE A 32 -4.04 5.09 9.28
CA PHE A 32 -4.51 6.32 9.89
C PHE A 32 -3.37 7.23 10.40
N VAL A 33 -2.19 6.67 10.68
CA VAL A 33 -1.03 7.46 11.15
C VAL A 33 -0.09 7.86 10.03
N LEU A 34 -0.32 7.38 8.80
CA LEU A 34 0.46 7.75 7.63
C LEU A 34 -0.08 9.03 7.00
N ASN A 35 0.82 9.90 6.55
CA ASN A 35 0.45 10.99 5.66
C ASN A 35 0.18 10.48 4.23
N GLU A 36 -0.32 11.35 3.35
CA GLU A 36 -0.66 10.96 1.97
C GLU A 36 0.53 10.45 1.17
N GLU A 37 1.68 11.14 1.25
CA GLU A 37 2.88 10.74 0.51
C GLU A 37 3.37 9.37 0.97
N GLU A 38 3.29 9.10 2.27
CA GLU A 38 3.60 7.82 2.89
C GLU A 38 2.65 6.71 2.42
N LYS A 39 1.34 6.97 2.36
CA LYS A 39 0.35 6.03 1.82
C LYS A 39 0.65 5.67 0.36
N ILE A 40 0.97 6.68 -0.46
CA ILE A 40 1.35 6.48 -1.86
C ILE A 40 2.67 5.70 -1.96
N ALA A 41 3.66 5.99 -1.12
CA ALA A 41 4.94 5.30 -1.10
C ALA A 41 4.78 3.81 -0.72
N VAL A 42 3.92 3.51 0.25
CA VAL A 42 3.55 2.13 0.63
C VAL A 42 2.89 1.42 -0.54
N ALA A 43 1.85 2.02 -1.14
CA ALA A 43 1.13 1.43 -2.26
C ALA A 43 2.08 1.15 -3.45
N ARG A 44 2.88 2.14 -3.84
CA ARG A 44 3.87 2.02 -4.92
C ARG A 44 4.87 0.91 -4.65
N THR A 45 5.43 0.88 -3.45
CA THR A 45 6.41 -0.17 -3.07
C THR A 45 5.79 -1.57 -3.17
N CYS A 46 4.53 -1.74 -2.73
CA CYS A 46 3.83 -3.01 -2.85
C CYS A 46 3.55 -3.40 -4.31
N VAL A 47 3.16 -2.45 -5.17
CA VAL A 47 2.92 -2.70 -6.61
C VAL A 47 4.21 -3.08 -7.33
N GLU A 48 5.28 -2.29 -7.13
CA GLU A 48 6.60 -2.53 -7.71
C GLU A 48 7.15 -3.90 -7.29
N GLU A 49 7.09 -4.23 -5.99
CA GLU A 49 7.62 -5.49 -5.48
C GLU A 49 6.77 -6.70 -5.87
N ALA A 50 5.43 -6.53 -5.98
CA ALA A 50 4.56 -7.58 -6.50
C ALA A 50 4.86 -7.89 -7.96
N ALA A 51 5.24 -6.89 -8.77
CA ALA A 51 5.66 -7.04 -10.16
C ALA A 51 4.70 -7.91 -11.00
N GLY A 52 3.38 -7.79 -10.75
CA GLY A 52 2.34 -8.58 -11.43
C GLY A 52 2.23 -10.05 -11.01
N ARG A 53 3.06 -10.53 -10.08
CA ARG A 53 3.05 -11.92 -9.59
C ARG A 53 1.82 -12.26 -8.74
N ALA A 54 1.18 -11.26 -8.15
CA ALA A 54 -0.04 -11.39 -7.37
C ALA A 54 -0.85 -10.08 -7.42
N PRO A 55 -2.18 -10.11 -7.20
CA PRO A 55 -2.98 -8.91 -7.12
C PRO A 55 -2.60 -8.06 -5.90
N VAL A 56 -2.61 -6.74 -6.09
CA VAL A 56 -2.39 -5.75 -5.03
C VAL A 56 -3.66 -4.92 -4.86
N VAL A 57 -4.15 -4.82 -3.63
CA VAL A 57 -5.24 -3.94 -3.23
C VAL A 57 -4.68 -2.93 -2.24
N ALA A 58 -4.69 -1.66 -2.62
CA ALA A 58 -4.31 -0.57 -1.72
C ALA A 58 -5.56 0.01 -1.07
N HIS A 59 -5.53 0.19 0.25
CA HIS A 59 -6.56 0.92 0.95
C HIS A 59 -6.46 2.42 0.63
N ILE A 60 -7.61 3.02 0.30
CA ILE A 60 -7.70 4.44 -0.06
C ILE A 60 -8.68 5.20 0.84
N GLY A 61 -9.18 4.56 1.90
CA GLY A 61 -10.20 5.13 2.77
C GLY A 61 -9.61 6.28 3.59
N GLU A 62 -10.28 7.42 3.50
CA GLU A 62 -9.97 8.61 4.28
C GLU A 62 -11.21 9.09 5.05
N VAL A 63 -10.99 10.04 5.97
CA VAL A 63 -12.03 10.65 6.81
C VAL A 63 -13.17 11.31 6.02
N SER A 64 -12.96 11.62 4.74
CA SER A 64 -14.00 12.16 3.86
C SER A 64 -13.97 11.53 2.48
N THR A 65 -15.14 11.46 1.84
CA THR A 65 -15.28 10.96 0.46
C THR A 65 -14.43 11.73 -0.54
N ARG A 66 -14.20 13.03 -0.31
CA ARG A 66 -13.37 13.87 -1.17
C ARG A 66 -11.92 13.41 -1.17
N GLU A 67 -11.36 13.20 0.02
CA GLU A 67 -9.97 12.76 0.19
C GLU A 67 -9.80 11.31 -0.28
N THR A 68 -10.74 10.42 0.03
CA THR A 68 -10.76 9.04 -0.47
C THR A 68 -10.69 9.01 -2.00
N ARG A 69 -11.48 9.84 -2.68
CA ARG A 69 -11.48 9.92 -4.14
C ARG A 69 -10.16 10.48 -4.68
N ARG A 70 -9.61 11.51 -4.04
CA ARG A 70 -8.34 12.13 -4.45
C ARG A 70 -7.17 11.14 -4.35
N LEU A 71 -7.03 10.49 -3.20
CA LEU A 71 -6.01 9.46 -2.97
C LEU A 71 -6.21 8.28 -3.93
N GLY A 72 -7.45 7.83 -4.10
CA GLY A 72 -7.79 6.75 -5.03
C GLY A 72 -7.35 7.02 -6.46
N GLN A 73 -7.54 8.25 -6.96
CA GLN A 73 -7.09 8.63 -8.30
C GLN A 73 -5.56 8.68 -8.44
N GLN A 74 -4.83 9.03 -7.37
CA GLN A 74 -3.37 8.99 -7.38
C GLN A 74 -2.85 7.54 -7.38
N ILE A 75 -3.41 6.69 -6.52
CA ILE A 75 -3.02 5.28 -6.40
C ILE A 75 -3.37 4.47 -7.65
N ALA A 76 -4.51 4.74 -8.31
CA ALA A 76 -4.91 4.06 -9.54
C ALA A 76 -3.98 4.30 -10.74
N ARG A 77 -3.01 5.22 -10.63
CA ARG A 77 -2.02 5.52 -11.68
C ARG A 77 -0.66 4.85 -11.44
N LEU A 78 -0.53 4.11 -10.34
CA LEU A 78 0.66 3.30 -10.02
C LEU A 78 0.62 2.02 -10.84
#